data_AF-X1CFU0-F1
#
_entry.id   AF-X1CFU0-F1
#
_cell.length_a   1.000
_cell.length_b   1.000
_cell.length_c   1.000
_cell.angle_alpha   90.00
_cell.angle_beta   90.00
_cell.angle_gamma   90.00
#
_symmetry.space_group_name_H-M   'P 1'
#
loop_
_entity.id
_entity.type
_entity.pdbx_description
1 polymer ?
#
loop_
_entity_poly.entity_id
_entity_poly.type
_entity_poly.pdbx_seq_one_letter_code
_entity_poly.pdbx_strand_id
1 'polypeptide(L)'
;RHVQEESDTVPEGVGDVLHKTDGKRKLENRFGIDGELLSVCAASSSQTEADEKKKRYADALAEDMEGFAVATACVIHSVPWVIVRGISNHAGDRDKTNWQADRALQKVAERVGEILAGE
;
A
#
# COMPACT_ATOMS: atom_id res chain seq x y z
N ARG A 1 10.49 43.53 14.61
CA ARG A 1 9.57 42.51 14.05
C ARG A 1 9.79 41.27 14.88
N HIS A 2 8.84 41.00 15.79
CA HIS A 2 8.90 39.87 16.70
C HIS A 2 8.80 38.58 15.87
N VAL A 3 9.71 37.65 16.15
CA VAL A 3 9.62 36.26 15.72
C VAL A 3 8.51 35.65 16.55
N GLN A 4 7.44 35.21 15.90
CA GLN A 4 6.39 34.43 16.53
C GLN A 4 6.77 32.97 16.28
N GLU A 5 7.11 32.27 17.35
CA GLU A 5 7.23 30.80 17.37
C GLU A 5 5.88 30.22 16.95
N GLU A 6 5.80 29.75 15.71
CA GLU A 6 4.68 28.93 15.26
C GLU A 6 4.86 27.52 15.82
N SER A 7 3.82 27.08 16.49
CA SER A 7 3.67 25.80 17.17
C SER A 7 4.21 24.61 16.36
N ASP A 8 5.09 23.84 17.00
CA ASP A 8 5.52 22.51 16.60
C ASP A 8 4.34 21.53 16.59
N THR A 9 3.60 21.49 15.49
CA THR A 9 2.88 20.29 15.08
C THR A 9 3.39 19.89 13.71
N VAL A 10 4.63 19.42 13.67
CA VAL A 10 5.12 18.61 12.56
C VAL A 10 4.20 17.38 12.51
N PRO A 11 3.57 17.05 11.37
CA PRO A 11 2.86 15.78 11.24
C PRO A 11 3.89 14.68 11.54
N GLU A 12 3.68 13.91 12.61
CA GLU A 12 4.72 13.04 13.18
C GLU A 12 4.99 11.76 12.34
N GLY A 13 4.80 11.82 11.03
CA GLY A 13 5.15 10.80 10.05
C GLY A 13 5.77 11.42 8.80
N VAL A 14 6.96 10.95 8.44
CA VAL A 14 7.60 11.27 7.16
C VAL A 14 7.10 10.27 6.12
N GLY A 15 6.62 10.76 4.98
CA GLY A 15 6.19 9.91 3.86
C GLY A 15 5.67 10.74 2.70
N ASP A 16 5.85 10.22 1.49
CA ASP A 16 5.30 10.79 0.26
C ASP A 16 4.10 9.95 -0.21
N VAL A 17 3.24 10.56 -1.01
CA VAL A 17 2.08 9.88 -1.61
C VAL A 17 2.22 9.86 -3.12
N LEU A 18 2.11 8.66 -3.71
CA LEU A 18 2.02 8.49 -5.16
C LEU A 18 0.58 8.22 -5.55
N HIS A 19 0.01 9.16 -6.31
CA HIS A 19 -1.27 8.95 -6.96
C HIS A 19 -1.08 8.18 -8.27
N LYS A 20 -2.01 7.28 -8.57
CA LYS A 20 -2.07 6.64 -9.89
C LYS A 20 -2.15 7.74 -10.95
N THR A 21 -1.12 7.87 -11.78
CA THR A 21 -1.10 8.86 -12.86
C THR A 21 -2.15 8.46 -13.89
N ASP A 22 -3.16 9.31 -14.05
CA ASP A 22 -4.29 9.07 -14.92
C ASP A 22 -3.83 8.92 -16.38
N GLY A 23 -4.01 7.74 -16.95
CA GLY A 23 -3.32 7.32 -18.18
C GLY A 23 -4.11 6.28 -18.96
N LYS A 24 -5.30 6.66 -19.43
CA LYS A 24 -6.10 6.00 -20.49
C LYS A 24 -6.66 4.59 -20.24
N ARG A 25 -6.20 3.83 -19.22
CA ARG A 25 -6.86 2.57 -18.79
C ARG A 25 -7.23 2.64 -17.31
N LYS A 26 -8.49 2.96 -17.04
CA LYS A 26 -9.09 2.59 -15.76
C LYS A 26 -9.29 1.07 -15.84
N LEU A 27 -8.37 0.32 -15.24
CA LEU A 27 -8.54 -1.12 -15.08
C LEU A 27 -9.84 -1.30 -14.29
N GLU A 28 -10.87 -1.89 -14.90
CA GLU A 28 -12.14 -2.08 -14.21
C GLU A 28 -11.92 -3.03 -13.04
N ASN A 29 -12.14 -2.52 -11.84
CA ASN A 29 -12.01 -3.32 -10.65
C ASN A 29 -13.29 -4.14 -10.44
N ARG A 30 -13.39 -5.23 -11.21
CA ARG A 30 -14.59 -6.09 -11.22
C ARG A 30 -14.65 -7.05 -10.02
N PHE A 31 -13.54 -7.24 -9.30
CA PHE A 31 -13.41 -8.29 -8.27
C PHE A 31 -12.53 -7.95 -7.05
N GLY A 32 -11.94 -6.75 -6.95
CA GLY A 32 -11.04 -6.35 -5.87
C GLY A 32 -11.49 -5.10 -5.12
N ILE A 33 -10.86 -4.82 -3.98
CA ILE A 33 -10.97 -3.52 -3.29
C ILE A 33 -9.81 -2.66 -3.76
N ASP A 34 -10.09 -1.48 -4.35
CA ASP A 34 -9.06 -0.47 -4.59
C ASP A 34 -8.90 0.38 -3.33
N GLY A 35 -7.65 0.71 -3.00
CA GLY A 35 -7.37 1.68 -1.95
C GLY A 35 -5.89 1.91 -1.76
N GLU A 36 -5.56 2.69 -0.74
CA GLU A 36 -4.19 3.07 -0.44
C GLU A 36 -3.40 1.87 0.10
N LEU A 37 -2.17 1.72 -0.37
CA LEU A 37 -1.21 0.72 0.09
C LEU A 37 -0.07 1.47 0.79
N LEU A 38 0.13 1.19 2.07
CA LEU A 38 1.17 1.83 2.87
C LEU A 38 2.46 1.00 2.79
N SER A 39 3.45 1.49 2.03
CA SER A 39 4.78 0.88 2.02
C SER A 39 5.59 1.32 3.23
N VAL A 40 6.12 0.35 3.97
CA VAL A 40 6.87 0.55 5.21
C VAL A 40 8.23 -0.14 5.14
N CYS A 41 9.23 0.37 5.86
CA CYS A 41 10.53 -0.33 5.96
C CYS A 41 10.44 -1.62 6.80
N ALA A 42 9.42 -1.73 7.66
CA ALA A 42 9.12 -2.91 8.46
C ALA A 42 7.60 -3.02 8.65
N ALA A 43 7.05 -4.17 8.29
CA ALA A 43 5.65 -4.48 8.55
C ALA A 43 5.38 -4.50 10.06
N SER A 44 4.17 -4.08 10.43
CA SER A 44 3.73 -4.02 11.83
C SER A 44 3.97 -5.32 12.57
N SER A 45 4.67 -5.19 13.69
CA SER A 45 5.08 -6.31 14.56
C SER A 45 4.04 -6.65 15.62
N SER A 46 3.02 -5.81 15.80
CA SER A 46 1.93 -5.98 16.76
C SER A 46 0.65 -5.31 16.28
N GLN A 47 -0.50 -5.70 16.85
CA GLN A 47 -1.78 -5.04 16.57
C GLN A 47 -1.75 -3.55 16.94
N THR A 48 -1.08 -3.19 18.04
CA THR A 48 -0.92 -1.80 18.47
C THR A 48 -0.22 -0.96 17.41
N GLU A 49 0.89 -1.47 16.84
CA GLU A 49 1.63 -0.77 15.79
C GLU A 49 0.79 -0.62 14.50
N ALA A 50 0.03 -1.67 14.14
CA ALA A 50 -0.89 -1.62 13.01
C ALA A 50 -2.01 -0.58 13.21
N ASP A 51 -2.57 -0.50 14.43
CA ASP A 51 -3.62 0.47 14.78
C ASP A 51 -3.09 1.91 14.78
N GLU A 52 -1.85 2.13 15.24
CA GLU A 52 -1.19 3.44 15.18
C GLU A 52 -0.98 3.90 13.74
N LYS A 53 -0.50 3.01 12.86
CA LYS A 53 -0.39 3.30 11.43
C LYS A 53 -1.75 3.56 10.81
N LYS A 54 -2.78 2.76 11.12
CA LYS A 54 -4.14 2.95 10.60
C LYS A 54 -4.78 4.26 11.08
N LYS A 55 -4.51 4.72 12.30
CA LYS A 55 -4.94 6.05 12.77
C LYS A 55 -4.29 7.18 11.98
N ARG A 56 -3.02 7.02 11.61
CA ARG A 56 -2.26 8.02 10.84
C ARG A 56 -2.61 8.01 9.35
N TYR A 57 -2.83 6.83 8.79
CA TYR A 57 -3.15 6.59 7.38
C TYR A 57 -4.51 5.89 7.31
N ALA A 58 -5.58 6.66 7.55
CA ALA A 58 -6.94 6.14 7.71
C ALA A 58 -7.45 5.36 6.49
N ASP A 59 -6.98 5.71 5.29
CA ASP A 59 -7.40 5.10 4.04
C ASP A 59 -6.54 3.89 3.63
N ALA A 60 -5.40 3.65 4.29
CA ALA A 60 -4.52 2.52 3.99
C ALA A 60 -5.21 1.18 4.24
N LEU A 61 -5.34 0.35 3.22
CA LEU A 61 -5.99 -0.97 3.29
C LEU A 61 -5.03 -2.08 3.70
N ALA A 62 -3.74 -1.93 3.40
CA ALA A 62 -2.73 -2.93 3.68
C ALA A 62 -1.34 -2.28 3.83
N GLU A 63 -0.42 -3.03 4.44
CA GLU A 63 1.00 -2.73 4.46
C GLU A 63 1.74 -3.60 3.44
N ASP A 64 2.75 -3.02 2.79
CA ASP A 64 3.80 -3.77 2.10
C ASP A 64 5.16 -3.12 2.34
N MET A 65 6.22 -3.61 1.68
CA MET A 65 7.57 -3.12 1.92
C MET A 65 8.27 -2.58 0.66
N GLU A 66 7.69 -2.78 -0.53
CA GLU A 66 8.36 -2.49 -1.80
C GLU A 66 7.52 -1.61 -2.75
N GLY A 67 6.19 -1.59 -2.60
CA GLY A 67 5.26 -1.03 -3.58
C GLY A 67 5.56 0.41 -3.96
N PHE A 68 5.78 1.28 -2.97
CA PHE A 68 6.11 2.68 -3.18
C PHE A 68 7.38 2.83 -4.02
N ALA A 69 8.47 2.15 -3.65
CA ALA A 69 9.75 2.27 -4.36
C ALA A 69 9.65 1.81 -5.83
N VAL A 70 8.92 0.72 -6.09
CA VAL A 70 8.64 0.24 -7.46
C VAL A 70 7.82 1.27 -8.24
N ALA A 71 6.75 1.80 -7.64
CA ALA A 71 5.92 2.83 -8.27
C ALA A 71 6.71 4.12 -8.54
N THR A 72 7.58 4.54 -7.61
CA THR A 72 8.46 5.71 -7.79
C THR A 72 9.37 5.52 -9.00
N ALA A 73 10.01 4.35 -9.13
CA ALA A 73 10.86 4.05 -10.28
C ALA A 73 10.08 4.10 -11.59
N CYS A 74 8.86 3.54 -11.62
CA CYS A 74 7.97 3.63 -12.77
C CYS A 74 7.61 5.09 -13.12
N VAL A 75 7.29 5.91 -12.12
CA VAL A 75 6.97 7.34 -12.32
C VAL A 75 8.18 8.10 -12.89
N ILE A 76 9.37 7.92 -12.30
CA ILE A 76 10.62 8.55 -12.77
C ILE A 76 10.89 8.21 -14.25
N HIS A 77 10.63 6.96 -14.63
CA HIS A 77 10.88 6.47 -15.99
C HIS A 77 9.67 6.55 -16.94
N SER A 78 8.56 7.18 -16.52
CA SER A 78 7.32 7.26 -17.31
C SER A 78 6.77 5.91 -17.79
N VAL A 79 6.93 4.87 -16.95
CA VAL A 79 6.41 3.52 -17.20
C VAL A 79 5.03 3.37 -16.52
N PRO A 80 3.99 2.93 -17.25
CA PRO A 80 2.70 2.62 -16.64
C PRO A 80 2.82 1.52 -15.60
N TRP A 81 2.12 1.65 -14.48
CA TRP A 81 2.22 0.71 -13.37
C TRP A 81 0.87 0.42 -12.72
N VAL A 82 0.78 -0.74 -12.08
CA VAL A 82 -0.28 -1.14 -11.18
C VAL A 82 0.32 -2.08 -10.13
N ILE A 83 -0.11 -1.96 -8.89
CA ILE A 83 0.26 -2.88 -7.82
C ILE A 83 -0.95 -3.75 -7.50
N VAL A 84 -0.75 -5.06 -7.44
CA VAL A 84 -1.77 -6.02 -7.03
C VAL A 84 -1.21 -6.80 -5.86
N ARG A 85 -1.95 -6.88 -4.75
CA ARG A 85 -1.53 -7.58 -3.53
C ARG A 85 -2.53 -8.65 -3.14
N GLY A 86 -2.03 -9.86 -2.91
CA GLY A 86 -2.75 -10.87 -2.16
C GLY A 86 -2.57 -10.63 -0.66
N ILE A 87 -3.65 -10.64 0.11
CA ILE A 87 -3.60 -10.43 1.57
C ILE A 87 -3.38 -11.77 2.26
N SER A 88 -2.21 -11.94 2.89
CA SER A 88 -1.81 -13.19 3.56
C SER A 88 -2.24 -13.26 5.02
N ASN A 89 -2.33 -12.12 5.71
CA ASN A 89 -2.59 -12.02 7.14
C ASN A 89 -3.03 -10.60 7.50
N HIS A 90 -3.55 -10.44 8.72
CA HIS A 90 -3.76 -9.11 9.31
C HIS A 90 -2.42 -8.49 9.72
N ALA A 91 -2.27 -7.19 9.48
CA ALA A 91 -1.10 -6.44 9.94
C ALA A 91 -1.01 -6.52 11.47
N GLY A 92 0.20 -6.74 11.99
CA GLY A 92 0.43 -6.95 13.42
C GLY A 92 0.27 -8.39 13.91
N ASP A 93 -0.35 -9.29 13.13
CA ASP A 93 -0.38 -10.72 13.46
C ASP A 93 0.95 -11.40 13.08
N ARG A 94 1.70 -11.83 14.10
CA ARG A 94 3.00 -12.51 13.95
C ARG A 94 2.91 -14.02 14.19
N ASP A 95 1.73 -14.56 14.47
CA ASP A 95 1.51 -15.99 14.46
C ASP A 95 1.39 -16.48 13.01
N LYS A 96 2.49 -17.05 12.51
CA LYS A 96 2.59 -17.55 11.13
C LYS A 96 1.61 -18.68 10.84
N THR A 97 1.03 -19.33 11.85
CA THR A 97 0.04 -20.39 11.63
C THR A 97 -1.29 -19.85 11.12
N ASN A 98 -1.58 -18.56 11.35
CA ASN A 98 -2.75 -17.87 10.81
C ASN A 98 -2.56 -17.36 9.37
N TRP A 99 -1.32 -17.40 8.87
CA TRP A 99 -0.98 -16.83 7.57
C TRP A 99 -1.44 -17.76 6.45
N GLN A 100 -2.14 -17.18 5.47
CA GLN A 100 -2.63 -17.88 4.28
C GLN A 100 -1.81 -17.50 3.05
N ALA A 101 -0.48 -17.58 3.17
CA ALA A 101 0.46 -17.12 2.13
C ALA A 101 0.22 -17.79 0.76
N ASP A 102 0.08 -19.12 0.74
CA ASP A 102 -0.14 -19.86 -0.52
C ASP A 102 -1.44 -19.43 -1.21
N ARG A 103 -2.52 -19.25 -0.45
CA ARG A 103 -3.80 -18.78 -0.97
C ARG A 103 -3.69 -17.34 -1.49
N ALA A 104 -3.00 -16.46 -0.76
CA ALA A 104 -2.79 -15.08 -1.17
C ALA A 104 -1.98 -15.00 -2.48
N LEU A 105 -0.92 -15.80 -2.60
CA LEU A 105 -0.10 -15.92 -3.81
C LEU A 105 -0.90 -16.47 -5.00
N GLN A 106 -1.70 -17.51 -4.78
CA GLN A 106 -2.57 -18.05 -5.82
C GLN A 106 -3.56 -16.98 -6.33
N LYS A 107 -4.24 -16.28 -5.42
CA LYS A 107 -5.24 -15.27 -5.78
C LYS A 107 -4.66 -14.06 -6.49
N VAL A 108 -3.47 -13.59 -6.08
CA VAL A 108 -2.80 -12.50 -6.80
C VAL A 108 -2.33 -12.94 -8.18
N ALA A 109 -1.84 -14.17 -8.33
CA ALA A 109 -1.43 -14.70 -9.63
C ALA A 109 -2.61 -14.82 -10.61
N GLU A 110 -3.76 -15.34 -10.15
CA GLU A 110 -5.02 -15.36 -10.91
C GLU A 110 -5.40 -13.95 -11.38
N ARG A 111 -5.42 -12.98 -10.45
CA ARG A 111 -5.82 -11.60 -10.76
C ARG A 111 -4.85 -10.91 -11.73
N VAL A 112 -3.55 -11.13 -11.58
CA VAL A 112 -2.56 -10.61 -12.54
C VAL A 112 -2.77 -11.25 -13.92
N GLY A 113 -3.10 -12.54 -13.98
CA GLY A 113 -3.45 -13.24 -15.22
C GLY A 113 -4.62 -12.58 -15.96
N GLU A 114 -5.72 -12.29 -15.27
CA GLU A 114 -6.89 -11.58 -15.81
C GLU A 114 -6.50 -10.20 -16.37
N ILE A 115 -5.72 -9.43 -15.62
CA ILE A 115 -5.24 -8.09 -16.02
C ILE A 115 -4.41 -8.15 -17.30
N LEU A 116 -3.52 -9.14 -17.41
CA LEU A 116 -2.66 -9.32 -18.58
C LEU A 116 -3.43 -9.85 -19.80
N ALA A 117 -4.46 -10.66 -19.59
CA ALA A 117 -5.38 -11.12 -20.63
C ALA A 117 -6.30 -9.99 -21.14
N GLY A 118 -6.48 -8.93 -20.35
CA GLY A 118 -7.36 -7.80 -20.67
C GLY A 118 -8.82 -8.02 -20.31
N GLU A 119 -9.08 -8.89 -19.33
CA GLU A 119 -10.42 -9.26 -18.82
C GLU A 119 -10.95 -8.33 -17.72
#